data_AF-A0A357IGK2-F1
#
_entry.id   AF-A0A357IGK2-F1
#
_cell.length_a   1.000
_cell.length_b   1.000
_cell.length_c   1.000
_cell.angle_alpha   90.00
_cell.angle_beta   90.00
_cell.angle_gamma   90.00
#
_symmetry.space_group_name_H-M   'P 1'
#
loop_
_entity.id
_entity.type
_entity.pdbx_description
1 polymer ?
#
loop_
_entity_poly.entity_id
_entity_poly.type
_entity_poly.pdbx_seq_one_letter_code
_entity_poly.pdbx_strand_id
1 'polypeptide(L)' 'MTAAFQNWNAEPFAKGAYVYDYEDWRVLQRLGESVDERLFFAGDAYTQGEDWSSVHAAARSARRAVTDILSSS' A
#
# COMPACT_ATOMS: atom_id res chain seq x y z
N MET A 1 -35.88 -5.34 2.55
CA MET A 1 -34.55 -4.84 2.17
C MET A 1 -33.76 -4.68 3.44
N THR A 2 -32.65 -5.39 3.60
CA THR A 2 -31.79 -5.32 4.79
C THR A 2 -30.60 -4.43 4.46
N ALA A 3 -30.30 -3.46 5.32
CA ALA A 3 -29.11 -2.64 5.16
C ALA A 3 -27.86 -3.47 5.50
N ALA A 4 -26.82 -3.38 4.68
CA ALA A 4 -25.49 -3.88 5.00
C ALA A 4 -24.66 -2.72 5.56
N PHE A 5 -23.94 -2.97 6.65
CA PHE A 5 -23.03 -2.02 7.28
C PHE A 5 -21.65 -2.65 7.41
N GLN A 6 -20.61 -1.89 7.05
CA GLN A 6 -19.23 -2.35 7.08
C GLN A 6 -18.43 -1.52 8.08
N ASN A 7 -17.74 -2.19 9.00
CA ASN A 7 -16.85 -1.55 9.95
C ASN A 7 -15.41 -1.98 9.68
N TRP A 8 -14.72 -1.26 8.80
CA TRP A 8 -13.32 -1.54 8.44
C TRP A 8 -12.36 -1.54 9.63
N ASN A 9 -12.65 -0.77 10.69
CA ASN A 9 -11.83 -0.76 11.90
C ASN A 9 -11.92 -2.07 12.69
N ALA A 10 -13.00 -2.83 12.53
CA ALA A 10 -13.22 -4.12 13.20
C ALA A 10 -12.76 -5.32 12.34
N GLU A 11 -12.33 -5.10 11.11
CA GLU A 11 -11.85 -6.17 10.23
C GLU A 11 -10.46 -6.66 10.65
N PRO A 12 -10.28 -7.94 10.99
CA PRO A 12 -9.06 -8.43 11.66
C PRO A 12 -7.78 -8.28 10.83
N PHE A 13 -7.91 -8.32 9.50
CA PHE A 13 -6.78 -8.27 8.56
C PHE A 13 -6.63 -6.93 7.84
N ALA A 14 -7.59 -6.00 8.00
CA ALA A 14 -7.53 -4.67 7.39
C ALA A 14 -7.32 -3.56 8.44
N LYS A 15 -8.06 -3.61 9.56
CA LYS A 15 -7.99 -2.67 10.70
C LYS A 15 -8.18 -1.19 10.33
N GLY A 16 -8.73 -0.93 9.14
CA GLY A 16 -8.87 0.37 8.53
C GLY A 16 -9.20 0.23 7.05
N ALA A 17 -9.51 1.34 6.39
CA ALA A 17 -9.84 1.34 4.96
C ALA A 17 -8.64 1.76 4.10
N TYR A 18 -8.03 2.91 4.43
CA TYR A 18 -6.95 3.52 3.68
C TYR A 18 -5.95 4.24 4.59
N VAL A 19 -4.81 4.63 4.03
CA VAL A 19 -3.85 5.53 4.70
C VAL A 19 -4.50 6.89 4.92
N TYR A 20 -4.14 7.55 6.01
CA TYR A 20 -4.64 8.88 6.36
C TYR A 20 -4.28 9.95 5.31
N ASP A 21 -5.25 10.76 4.89
CA ASP A 21 -5.11 11.74 3.80
C ASP A 21 -4.04 12.84 4.02
N TYR A 22 -3.59 13.05 5.26
CA TYR A 22 -2.59 14.08 5.58
C TYR A 22 -1.25 13.50 6.06
N GLU A 23 -0.99 12.23 5.76
CA GLU A 23 0.31 11.62 5.99
C GLU A 23 1.40 12.28 5.10
N ASP A 24 2.67 12.26 5.54
CA ASP A 24 3.76 12.73 4.69
C ASP A 24 4.08 11.66 3.63
N TRP A 25 3.94 12.01 2.34
CA TRP A 25 4.25 11.12 1.23
C TRP A 25 5.68 10.55 1.28
N ARG A 26 6.62 11.28 1.90
CA ARG A 26 8.01 10.81 2.08
C ARG A 26 8.08 9.60 3.02
N VAL A 27 7.20 9.54 4.02
CA VAL A 27 7.10 8.40 4.94
C VAL A 27 6.59 7.17 4.20
N LEU A 28 5.57 7.32 3.34
CA LEU A 28 5.04 6.24 2.50
C LEU A 28 6.09 5.72 1.51
N GLN A 29 6.84 6.61 0.87
CA GLN A 29 7.94 6.22 0.00
C GLN A 29 9.01 5.43 0.75
N ARG A 30 9.43 5.92 1.92
CA ARG A 30 10.41 5.26 2.77
C ARG A 30 9.94 3.88 3.24
N LEU A 31 8.65 3.79 3.60
CA LEU A 31 8.01 2.54 4.02
C LEU A 31 7.99 1.50 2.89
N GLY A 32 7.93 1.94 1.63
CA GLY A 32 7.93 1.09 0.44
C GLY A 32 9.31 0.70 -0.10
N GLU A 33 10.41 1.06 0.57
CA GLU A 33 11.76 0.64 0.21
C GLU A 33 11.99 -0.86 0.55
N SER A 34 12.77 -1.54 -0.28
CA SER A 34 13.13 -2.94 -0.02
C SER A 34 14.14 -3.06 1.12
N VAL A 35 14.16 -4.22 1.78
CA VAL A 35 15.20 -4.59 2.74
C VAL A 35 16.12 -5.62 2.10
N ASP A 36 17.40 -5.25 1.99
CA ASP A 36 18.49 -6.07 1.42
C ASP A 36 18.19 -6.69 0.06
N GLU A 37 17.33 -6.04 -0.76
CA GLU A 37 16.85 -6.57 -2.04
C GLU A 37 16.27 -8.00 -1.94
N ARG A 38 15.75 -8.35 -0.76
CA ARG A 38 15.19 -9.67 -0.44
C ARG A 38 13.75 -9.60 0.03
N LEU A 39 13.38 -8.52 0.71
CA LEU A 39 12.02 -8.25 1.16
C LEU A 39 11.50 -7.00 0.45
N PHE A 40 10.43 -7.17 -0.31
CA PHE A 40 9.79 -6.12 -1.10
C PHE A 40 8.37 -5.89 -0.59
N PHE A 41 7.93 -4.63 -0.62
CA PHE A 41 6.62 -4.23 -0.12
C PHE A 41 5.74 -3.72 -1.26
N ALA A 42 4.47 -4.10 -1.21
CA ALA A 42 3.44 -3.67 -2.15
C ALA A 42 2.08 -3.56 -1.45
N GLY A 43 1.22 -2.71 -1.98
CA GLY A 43 -0.05 -2.30 -1.37
C GLY A 43 -0.21 -0.78 -1.44
N ASP A 44 -1.42 -0.32 -1.18
CA ASP A 44 -1.78 1.11 -1.24
C ASP A 44 -0.83 2.01 -0.41
N ALA A 45 -0.46 1.53 0.79
CA ALA A 45 0.48 2.20 1.70
C ALA A 45 1.96 2.19 1.24
N TYR A 46 2.29 1.58 0.10
CA TYR A 46 3.65 1.48 -0.42
C TYR A 46 3.78 2.11 -1.82
N THR A 47 2.88 3.04 -2.12
CA THR A 47 2.94 3.91 -3.30
C THR A 47 4.18 4.81 -3.24
N GLN A 48 4.68 5.20 -4.42
CA GLN A 48 5.76 6.19 -4.53
C GLN A 48 5.25 7.57 -4.98
N GLY A 49 3.94 7.73 -5.20
CA GLY A 49 3.36 9.02 -5.54
C GLY A 49 2.99 9.85 -4.30
N GLU A 50 2.54 11.07 -4.54
CA GLU A 50 1.91 11.93 -3.53
C GLU A 50 0.41 11.62 -3.33
N ASP A 51 -0.07 10.54 -3.95
CA ASP A 51 -1.47 10.11 -3.92
C ASP A 51 -1.57 8.61 -3.58
N TRP A 52 -2.48 8.28 -2.67
CA TRP A 52 -2.74 6.94 -2.11
C TRP A 52 -4.26 6.70 -2.02
N SER A 53 -4.72 5.77 -1.19
CA SER A 53 -6.14 5.46 -1.01
C SER A 53 -6.86 4.97 -2.29
N SER A 54 -6.14 4.30 -3.19
CA SER A 54 -6.74 3.80 -4.44
C SER A 54 -6.28 2.41 -4.84
N VAL A 55 -7.22 1.64 -5.41
CA VAL A 55 -6.92 0.32 -6.00
C VAL A 55 -5.83 0.42 -7.07
N HIS A 56 -5.77 1.54 -7.79
CA HIS A 56 -4.73 1.79 -8.79
C HIS A 56 -3.35 2.00 -8.15
N ALA A 57 -3.25 2.71 -7.02
CA ALA A 57 -1.99 2.85 -6.29
C ALA A 57 -1.48 1.50 -5.79
N ALA A 58 -2.37 0.67 -5.23
CA ALA A 58 -2.04 -0.71 -4.85
C ALA A 58 -1.53 -1.52 -6.04
N ALA A 59 -2.23 -1.52 -7.18
CA ALA A 59 -1.80 -2.26 -8.38
C ALA A 59 -0.46 -1.77 -8.95
N ARG A 60 -0.23 -0.45 -8.99
CA ARG A 60 1.05 0.13 -9.44
C ARG A 60 2.21 -0.27 -8.50
N SER A 61 1.99 -0.23 -7.19
CA SER A 61 3.01 -0.65 -6.22
C SER A 61 3.38 -2.14 -6.37
N ALA A 62 2.41 -3.01 -6.68
CA ALA A 62 2.67 -4.42 -6.95
C ALA A 62 3.51 -4.63 -8.22
N ARG A 63 3.17 -3.92 -9.31
CA ARG A 63 3.97 -3.94 -10.53
C ARG A 63 5.41 -3.51 -10.26
N ARG A 64 5.60 -2.42 -9.50
CA ARG A 64 6.92 -1.94 -9.09
C ARG A 64 7.68 -3.02 -8.33
N ALA A 65 7.11 -3.58 -7.27
CA ALA A 65 7.79 -4.60 -6.47
C ALA A 65 8.24 -5.81 -7.31
N VAL A 66 7.43 -6.25 -8.26
CA VAL A 66 7.81 -7.33 -9.19
C VAL A 66 8.95 -6.89 -10.12
N THR A 67 8.91 -5.66 -10.65
CA THR A 67 10.03 -5.12 -11.44
C THR A 67 11.32 -5.07 -10.62
N ASP A 68 11.25 -4.57 -9.38
CA ASP A 68 12.40 -4.48 -8.48
C ASP A 68 12.99 -5.87 -8.19
N ILE A 69 12.14 -6.88 -7.94
CA ILE A 69 12.56 -8.29 -7.78
C ILE A 69 13.29 -8.80 -9.02
N LEU A 70 12.78 -8.52 -10.22
CA LEU A 70 13.38 -8.99 -11.48
C LEU A 70 14.69 -8.26 -11.83
N SER A 71 14.91 -7.07 -11.30
CA SER A 71 16.14 -6.29 -11.48
C SER A 71 17.19 -6.50 -10.38
N SER A 72 16.81 -7.15 -9.27
CA SER A 72 17.72 -7.44 -8.17
C SER A 72 18.70 -8.57 -8.57
N SER A 73 19.97 -8.45 -8.17
CA SER A 73 21.08 -9.29 -8.65
C SER A 73 21.43 -10.45 -7.72
#